data_AF-A0A941WCP4-F1
#
_entry.id   AF-A0A941WCP4-F1
#
_cell.length_a   1.000
_cell.length_b   1.000
_cell.length_c   1.000
_cell.angle_alpha   90.00
_cell.angle_beta   90.00
_cell.angle_gamma   90.00
#
_symmetry.space_group_name_H-M   'P 1'
#
loop_
_entity.id
_entity.type
_entity.pdbx_description
1 polymer ?
#
loop_
_entity_poly.entity_id
_entity_poly.type
_entity_poly.pdbx_seq_one_letter_code
_entity_poly.pdbx_strand_id
1 'polypeptide(L)'
;MKKIVLIFMTFALIVMGCEYKDVYQTKKVDFDNIVPFASYEVPLKEGMVSIVIYGEDTLAITGIPMNINVPKEAVKNLTKSTAPIRVVYSNEPKFEGYKDCGTIQTDCVLLFEDTRSGDNDYNDLIIWAKKKETRTYWPDYIVSCEFTIHPIALGAIKNFKLGVVNEQGTEFILAENCREELFKGEKGFINTETNVAPKTYPSKMIKTKAWKYNPNVGNTTINWFIETSDERMYIAETNKAVNPSNLEQFGNEKGRPYGIAFPTTGVNIFKFGGPFYATECTPIQQIYNNFEGWIQGEGNINDKGVNNTDPQICYNFSNPH
;
A
#
# COMPACT_ATOMS: atom_id res chain seq x y z
N MET A 1 -25.04 -23.82 -55.53
CA MET A 1 -26.12 -24.07 -54.55
C MET A 1 -25.48 -24.45 -53.23
N LYS A 2 -25.86 -23.75 -52.14
CA LYS A 2 -25.92 -24.16 -50.72
C LYS A 2 -24.66 -24.78 -50.08
N LYS A 3 -24.25 -24.49 -48.84
CA LYS A 3 -24.46 -23.46 -47.80
C LYS A 3 -23.78 -24.09 -46.55
N ILE A 4 -23.04 -23.28 -45.78
CA ILE A 4 -22.74 -23.46 -44.32
C ILE A 4 -21.71 -24.57 -44.04
N VAL A 5 -20.58 -24.33 -43.34
CA VAL A 5 -20.48 -24.16 -41.87
C VAL A 5 -19.36 -23.18 -41.46
N LEU A 6 -19.74 -22.39 -40.46
CA LEU A 6 -19.02 -21.46 -39.58
C LEU A 6 -17.72 -22.04 -38.97
N ILE A 7 -16.61 -21.29 -38.97
CA ILE A 7 -15.59 -21.39 -37.91
C ILE A 7 -15.27 -19.98 -37.43
N PHE A 8 -15.94 -19.63 -36.33
CA PHE A 8 -15.44 -18.68 -35.33
C PHE A 8 -14.13 -19.26 -34.77
N MET A 9 -12.98 -18.65 -35.04
CA MET A 9 -11.77 -18.71 -34.22
C MET A 9 -10.66 -17.87 -34.88
N THR A 10 -10.58 -16.60 -34.51
CA THR A 10 -9.38 -15.78 -34.68
C THR A 10 -9.47 -14.57 -33.74
N PHE A 11 -9.68 -14.85 -32.46
CA PHE A 11 -9.47 -13.90 -31.35
C PHE A 11 -8.93 -14.64 -30.11
N ALA A 12 -8.12 -15.67 -30.35
CA ALA A 12 -7.43 -16.43 -29.31
C ALA A 12 -5.97 -16.60 -29.74
N LEU A 13 -5.17 -15.54 -29.57
CA LEU A 13 -3.69 -15.57 -29.61
C LEU A 13 -3.09 -14.20 -29.25
N ILE A 14 -3.56 -13.59 -28.16
CA ILE A 14 -2.75 -12.67 -27.33
C ILE A 14 -3.07 -12.99 -25.86
N VAL A 15 -2.80 -14.24 -25.47
CA VAL A 15 -2.48 -14.60 -24.08
C VAL A 15 -1.22 -15.44 -24.16
N MET A 16 -0.20 -14.93 -24.86
CA MET A 16 1.16 -15.29 -24.51
C MET A 16 1.45 -14.41 -23.30
N GLY A 17 1.28 -14.97 -22.11
CA GLY A 17 1.67 -14.31 -20.88
C GLY A 17 3.07 -13.75 -21.06
N CYS A 18 3.25 -12.46 -20.76
CA CYS A 18 4.56 -11.84 -20.70
C CYS A 18 5.30 -12.39 -19.46
N GLU A 19 5.62 -13.69 -19.46
CA GLU A 19 6.46 -14.26 -18.42
C GLU A 19 7.88 -13.68 -18.59
N TYR A 20 8.24 -12.77 -17.70
CA TYR A 20 9.60 -12.29 -17.61
C TYR A 20 10.52 -13.41 -17.14
N LYS A 21 11.59 -13.71 -17.90
CA LYS A 21 12.56 -14.75 -17.55
C LYS A 21 13.45 -14.28 -16.42
N ASP A 22 13.16 -14.81 -15.23
CA ASP A 22 13.91 -14.54 -14.00
C ASP A 22 15.21 -15.34 -13.91
N VAL A 23 16.33 -14.69 -13.57
CA VAL A 23 17.68 -15.29 -13.54
C VAL A 23 18.19 -15.52 -12.10
N TYR A 24 17.34 -15.34 -11.08
CA TYR A 24 17.74 -15.31 -9.67
C TYR A 24 17.51 -16.60 -8.89
N GLN A 25 18.28 -16.78 -7.81
CA GLN A 25 18.19 -17.93 -6.90
C GLN A 25 16.89 -17.91 -6.08
N THR A 26 16.36 -19.09 -5.76
CA THR A 26 15.17 -19.25 -4.91
C THR A 26 15.43 -18.69 -3.50
N LYS A 27 14.72 -17.63 -3.11
CA LYS A 27 14.75 -17.01 -1.78
C LYS A 27 13.32 -16.59 -1.43
N LYS A 28 12.83 -16.89 -0.22
CA LYS A 28 11.52 -16.38 0.23
C LYS A 28 11.58 -14.87 0.46
N VAL A 29 10.42 -14.21 0.41
CA VAL A 29 10.26 -12.78 0.72
C VAL A 29 10.90 -12.44 2.06
N ASP A 30 11.63 -11.34 2.08
CA ASP A 30 12.24 -10.77 3.27
C ASP A 30 11.43 -9.54 3.72
N PHE A 31 10.68 -9.67 4.81
CA PHE A 31 9.82 -8.61 5.32
C PHE A 31 10.59 -7.38 5.79
N ASP A 32 11.86 -7.53 6.19
CA ASP A 32 12.69 -6.39 6.58
C ASP A 32 13.05 -5.51 5.38
N ASN A 33 12.92 -6.04 4.15
CA ASN A 33 13.12 -5.27 2.93
C ASN A 33 11.79 -4.68 2.44
N ILE A 34 10.72 -5.48 2.39
CA ILE A 34 9.47 -5.07 1.72
C ILE A 34 8.51 -4.26 2.58
N VAL A 35 8.57 -4.39 3.91
CA VAL A 35 7.74 -3.58 4.81
C VAL A 35 8.27 -2.14 4.79
N PRO A 36 7.49 -1.12 4.39
CA PRO A 36 8.04 0.22 4.19
C PRO A 36 8.09 1.06 5.47
N PHE A 37 7.55 0.53 6.58
CA PHE A 37 7.42 1.22 7.85
C PHE A 37 8.40 0.72 8.92
N ALA A 38 8.72 1.59 9.85
CA ALA A 38 9.40 1.29 11.11
C ALA A 38 8.51 1.73 12.28
N SER A 39 8.71 1.10 13.44
CA SER A 39 8.04 1.51 14.68
C SER A 39 8.72 2.75 15.26
N TYR A 40 7.92 3.73 15.68
CA TYR A 40 8.36 4.91 16.41
C TYR A 40 7.57 5.04 17.72
N GLU A 41 8.28 5.14 18.84
CA GLU A 41 7.69 5.36 20.15
C GLU A 41 7.37 6.85 20.32
N VAL A 42 6.10 7.18 20.57
CA VAL A 42 5.68 8.57 20.71
C VAL A 42 6.12 9.12 22.07
N PRO A 43 6.99 10.15 22.12
CA PRO A 43 7.41 10.74 23.38
C PRO A 43 6.22 11.43 24.05
N LEU A 44 6.03 11.20 25.35
CA LEU A 44 4.98 11.83 26.14
C LEU A 44 5.52 12.90 27.08
N LYS A 45 4.65 13.85 27.46
CA LYS A 45 4.94 14.85 28.48
C LYS A 45 3.72 15.00 29.39
N GLU A 46 3.96 14.91 30.70
CA GLU A 46 2.90 15.00 31.70
C GLU A 46 2.06 16.27 31.53
N GLY A 47 0.72 16.10 31.58
CA GLY A 47 -0.24 17.18 31.42
C GLY A 47 -0.38 17.75 30.00
N MET A 48 0.26 17.15 29.00
CA MET A 48 0.22 17.60 27.60
C MET A 48 -0.12 16.45 26.65
N VAL A 49 -0.65 16.82 25.47
CA VAL A 49 -0.84 15.91 24.33
C VAL A 49 0.35 16.06 23.40
N SER A 50 0.87 14.93 22.93
CA SER A 50 1.93 14.85 21.93
C SER A 50 1.35 14.82 20.53
N ILE A 51 1.88 15.69 19.65
CA ILE A 51 1.51 15.81 18.24
C ILE A 51 2.77 15.48 17.43
N VAL A 52 2.75 14.34 16.75
CA VAL A 52 3.87 13.84 15.94
C VAL A 52 3.66 14.26 14.50
N ILE A 53 4.67 14.91 13.92
CA ILE A 53 4.62 15.54 12.61
C ILE A 53 5.81 15.06 11.78
N TYR A 54 5.57 14.74 10.51
CA TYR A 54 6.61 14.45 9.54
C TYR A 54 6.27 15.17 8.24
N GLY A 55 7.21 15.94 7.70
CA GLY A 55 6.91 16.88 6.61
C GLY A 55 5.78 17.86 7.00
N GLU A 56 4.73 17.88 6.19
CA GLU A 56 3.52 18.70 6.39
C GLU A 56 2.39 17.93 7.10
N ASP A 57 2.55 16.62 7.33
CA ASP A 57 1.51 15.76 7.85
C ASP A 57 1.62 15.54 9.37
N THR A 58 0.46 15.47 10.01
CA THR A 58 0.35 14.99 11.39
C THR A 58 0.19 13.48 11.38
N LEU A 59 1.21 12.76 11.87
CA LEU A 59 1.23 11.31 11.97
C LEU A 59 0.41 10.80 13.15
N ALA A 60 0.46 11.51 14.27
CA ALA A 60 -0.24 11.11 15.48
C ALA A 60 -0.57 12.28 16.41
N ILE A 61 -1.65 12.11 17.17
CA ILE A 61 -2.04 12.99 18.29
C ILE A 61 -2.43 12.08 19.45
N THR A 62 -1.77 12.19 20.59
CA THR A 62 -1.99 11.27 21.73
C THR A 62 -1.56 11.85 23.08
N GLY A 63 -2.33 11.55 24.12
CA GLY A 63 -1.94 11.69 25.52
C GLY A 63 -1.55 10.36 26.18
N ILE A 64 -1.67 9.24 25.45
CA ILE A 64 -1.48 7.89 25.97
C ILE A 64 -0.21 7.23 25.39
N PRO A 65 0.43 6.30 26.12
CA PRO A 65 1.59 5.57 25.59
C PRO A 65 1.22 4.79 24.33
N MET A 66 1.94 5.05 23.25
CA MET A 66 1.73 4.33 22.00
C MET A 66 2.98 4.35 21.11
N ASN A 67 3.07 3.31 20.30
CA ASN A 67 3.94 3.27 19.15
C ASN A 67 3.11 3.58 17.88
N ILE A 68 3.77 4.10 16.84
CA ILE A 68 3.19 4.37 15.53
C ILE A 68 4.08 3.79 14.42
N ASN A 69 3.50 3.56 13.25
CA ASN A 69 4.25 3.21 12.05
C ASN A 69 4.65 4.50 11.32
N VAL A 70 5.93 4.67 11.05
CA VAL A 70 6.49 5.80 10.29
C VAL A 70 7.31 5.28 9.12
N PRO A 71 7.40 6.00 7.99
CA PRO A 71 8.23 5.55 6.86
C PRO A 71 9.67 5.26 7.32
N LYS A 72 10.28 4.17 6.85
CA LYS A 72 11.66 3.79 7.24
C LYS A 72 12.67 4.91 7.03
N GLU A 73 12.49 5.71 5.98
CA GLU A 73 13.32 6.87 5.67
C GLU A 73 13.25 7.97 6.74
N ALA A 74 12.08 8.15 7.37
CA ALA A 74 11.89 9.14 8.44
C ALA A 74 12.75 8.84 9.68
N VAL A 75 13.02 7.55 9.93
CA VAL A 75 13.89 7.10 11.05
C VAL A 75 15.36 7.16 10.68
N LYS A 76 15.73 6.78 9.44
CA LYS A 76 17.12 6.84 8.95
C LYS A 76 17.65 8.29 8.90
N ASN A 77 16.79 9.28 8.68
CA ASN A 77 17.15 10.69 8.53
C ASN A 77 17.28 11.48 9.85
N LEU A 78 17.23 10.84 11.03
CA LEU A 78 17.49 11.54 12.31
C LEU A 78 18.90 12.19 12.39
N THR A 79 19.80 11.86 11.46
CA THR A 79 21.19 12.38 11.40
C THR A 79 21.47 13.33 10.22
N LYS A 80 20.51 13.57 9.30
CA LYS A 80 20.71 14.46 8.12
C LYS A 80 19.53 15.42 7.95
N SER A 81 19.79 16.62 7.43
CA SER A 81 18.90 17.79 7.46
C SER A 81 17.62 17.72 6.59
N THR A 82 17.10 16.54 6.28
CA THR A 82 15.86 16.34 5.51
C THR A 82 14.74 15.91 6.47
N ALA A 83 13.95 16.90 6.89
CA ALA A 83 12.69 16.82 7.63
C ALA A 83 12.59 15.71 8.71
N PRO A 84 13.27 15.82 9.85
CA PRO A 84 13.12 14.85 10.94
C PRO A 84 11.68 14.82 11.47
N ILE A 85 11.28 13.68 12.04
CA ILE A 85 10.05 13.60 12.84
C ILE A 85 10.12 14.67 13.94
N ARG A 86 9.10 15.53 14.00
CA ARG A 86 8.96 16.60 14.98
C ARG A 86 7.84 16.25 15.95
N VAL A 87 8.07 16.51 17.23
CA VAL A 87 7.06 16.34 18.28
C VAL A 87 6.74 17.70 18.88
N VAL A 88 5.45 18.05 18.91
CA VAL A 88 4.92 19.23 19.58
C VAL A 88 4.10 18.79 20.77
N TYR A 89 4.28 19.44 21.91
CA TYR A 89 3.46 19.22 23.09
C TYR A 89 2.46 20.36 23.22
N SER A 90 1.18 20.05 23.40
CA SER A 90 0.14 21.05 23.55
C SER A 90 -0.84 20.69 24.67
N ASN A 91 -1.33 21.71 25.35
CA ASN A 91 -2.43 21.65 26.32
C ASN A 91 -3.61 22.53 25.88
N GLU A 92 -3.65 22.92 24.60
CA GLU A 92 -4.74 23.73 24.08
C GLU A 92 -6.09 22.98 24.19
N PRO A 93 -7.21 23.68 24.48
CA PRO A 93 -8.53 23.05 24.65
C PRO A 93 -8.96 22.14 23.48
N LYS A 94 -8.54 22.47 22.25
CA LYS A 94 -8.86 21.68 21.05
C LYS A 94 -8.25 20.26 21.07
N PHE A 95 -7.24 20.01 21.90
CA PHE A 95 -6.61 18.71 22.05
C PHE A 95 -7.06 17.96 23.30
N GLU A 96 -7.97 18.51 24.11
CA GLU A 96 -8.41 17.87 25.36
C GLU A 96 -8.98 16.46 25.15
N GLY A 97 -9.68 16.22 24.04
CA GLY A 97 -10.21 14.91 23.68
C GLY A 97 -9.14 13.81 23.46
N TYR A 98 -7.87 14.18 23.33
CA TYR A 98 -6.75 13.26 23.11
C TYR A 98 -5.99 12.91 24.39
N LYS A 99 -6.38 13.41 25.58
CA LYS A 99 -5.66 13.10 26.82
C LYS A 99 -5.65 11.60 27.15
N ASP A 100 -6.77 10.92 26.92
CA ASP A 100 -6.97 9.49 27.23
C ASP A 100 -7.14 8.63 25.97
N CYS A 101 -6.83 9.18 24.79
CA CYS A 101 -6.90 8.47 23.53
C CYS A 101 -5.77 8.88 22.59
N GLY A 102 -5.58 8.12 21.52
CA GLY A 102 -4.60 8.44 20.48
C GLY A 102 -5.20 8.27 19.09
N THR A 103 -4.78 9.10 18.14
CA THR A 103 -5.06 8.90 16.72
C THR A 103 -3.77 8.76 15.95
N ILE A 104 -3.78 7.90 14.94
CA ILE A 104 -2.67 7.67 14.01
C ILE A 104 -3.18 7.87 12.60
N GLN A 105 -2.37 8.46 11.73
CA GLN A 105 -2.60 8.51 10.30
C GLN A 105 -1.43 7.86 9.55
N THR A 106 -1.75 7.05 8.55
CA THR A 106 -0.78 6.48 7.62
C THR A 106 -1.39 6.45 6.24
N ASP A 107 -0.65 6.98 5.27
CA ASP A 107 -1.09 7.16 3.90
C ASP A 107 -0.09 6.46 2.97
N CYS A 108 -0.57 5.60 2.07
CA CYS A 108 0.24 4.80 1.16
C CYS A 108 -0.31 4.85 -0.26
N VAL A 109 0.54 4.67 -1.26
CA VAL A 109 0.11 4.09 -2.54
C VAL A 109 0.46 2.59 -2.50
N LEU A 110 -0.49 1.78 -2.92
CA LEU A 110 -0.45 0.32 -2.90
C LEU A 110 -0.55 -0.18 -4.33
N LEU A 111 0.41 -1.02 -4.73
CA LEU A 111 0.51 -1.62 -6.06
C LEU A 111 0.45 -3.14 -5.89
N PHE A 112 -0.51 -3.80 -6.52
CA PHE A 112 -0.71 -5.25 -6.44
C PHE A 112 -0.40 -5.94 -7.77
N GLU A 113 0.09 -7.17 -7.66
CA GLU A 113 -0.01 -8.22 -8.67
C GLU A 113 -1.30 -9.01 -8.46
N ASP A 114 -1.86 -9.54 -9.56
CA ASP A 114 -3.09 -10.32 -9.59
C ASP A 114 -2.92 -11.81 -9.92
N THR A 115 -1.68 -12.23 -10.18
CA THR A 115 -1.31 -13.65 -10.25
C THR A 115 0.02 -13.95 -9.56
N ARG A 116 0.17 -15.19 -9.10
CA ARG A 116 1.47 -15.69 -8.59
C ARG A 116 2.58 -15.77 -9.64
N SER A 117 2.23 -15.82 -10.92
CA SER A 117 3.11 -15.96 -12.09
C SER A 117 2.86 -14.81 -13.07
N GLY A 118 2.87 -13.57 -12.58
CA GLY A 118 2.62 -12.37 -13.35
C GLY A 118 3.86 -11.87 -14.12
N ASP A 119 3.64 -10.84 -14.92
CA ASP A 119 4.69 -10.10 -15.62
C ASP A 119 5.48 -9.15 -14.70
N ASN A 120 5.05 -9.00 -13.44
CA ASN A 120 5.70 -8.19 -12.42
C ASN A 120 5.63 -6.68 -12.73
N ASP A 121 4.56 -6.21 -13.35
CA ASP A 121 4.33 -4.79 -13.61
C ASP A 121 3.67 -4.04 -12.43
N TYR A 122 3.09 -4.78 -11.48
CA TYR A 122 2.43 -4.31 -10.27
C TYR A 122 1.34 -3.26 -10.52
N ASN A 123 0.66 -3.33 -11.66
CA ASN A 123 -0.38 -2.37 -12.03
C ASN A 123 -1.80 -2.95 -11.99
N ASP A 124 -1.93 -4.23 -11.64
CA ASP A 124 -3.21 -4.94 -11.65
C ASP A 124 -4.26 -4.26 -10.77
N LEU A 125 -3.86 -3.78 -9.58
CA LEU A 125 -4.64 -2.83 -8.80
C LEU A 125 -3.71 -1.81 -8.16
N ILE A 126 -3.96 -0.53 -8.46
CA ILE A 126 -3.26 0.59 -7.82
C ILE A 126 -4.26 1.46 -7.09
N ILE A 127 -4.02 1.69 -5.81
CA ILE A 127 -4.84 2.57 -4.97
C ILE A 127 -3.95 3.45 -4.10
N TRP A 128 -4.39 4.68 -3.85
CA TRP A 128 -3.95 5.42 -2.68
C TRP A 128 -4.88 5.11 -1.52
N ALA A 129 -4.31 4.86 -0.36
CA ALA A 129 -5.04 4.51 0.85
C ALA A 129 -4.58 5.37 2.01
N LYS A 130 -5.52 6.04 2.65
CA LYS A 130 -5.35 6.68 3.95
C LYS A 130 -5.99 5.81 5.02
N LYS A 131 -5.22 5.49 6.05
CA LYS A 131 -5.66 4.79 7.25
C LYS A 131 -5.61 5.77 8.41
N LYS A 132 -6.77 6.05 9.00
CA LYS A 132 -6.89 6.76 10.26
C LYS A 132 -7.29 5.78 11.35
N GLU A 133 -6.42 5.61 12.32
CA GLU A 133 -6.63 4.74 13.47
C GLU A 133 -6.98 5.59 14.70
N THR A 134 -7.92 5.11 15.51
CA THR A 134 -8.23 5.68 16.84
C THR A 134 -8.07 4.61 17.89
N ARG A 135 -7.30 4.90 18.94
CA ARG A 135 -7.07 4.01 20.08
C ARG A 135 -7.59 4.63 21.36
N THR A 136 -8.30 3.84 22.17
CA THR A 136 -8.51 4.15 23.58
C THR A 136 -7.46 3.47 24.44
N TYR A 137 -7.26 3.98 25.65
CA TYR A 137 -6.36 3.37 26.63
C TYR A 137 -7.13 2.57 27.67
N TRP A 138 -6.46 2.25 28.78
CA TRP A 138 -7.04 1.56 29.91
C TRP A 138 -8.41 2.15 30.31
N PRO A 139 -9.42 1.31 30.63
CA PRO A 139 -9.36 -0.15 30.76
C PRO A 139 -9.66 -0.93 29.47
N ASP A 140 -10.16 -0.28 28.42
CA ASP A 140 -10.86 -0.98 27.33
C ASP A 140 -9.96 -1.39 26.17
N TYR A 141 -8.87 -0.65 25.93
CA TYR A 141 -7.90 -0.92 24.86
C TYR A 141 -8.58 -1.22 23.52
N ILE A 142 -9.41 -0.29 23.05
CA ILE A 142 -10.18 -0.40 21.82
C ILE A 142 -9.44 0.31 20.70
N VAL A 143 -9.45 -0.30 19.52
CA VAL A 143 -9.00 0.33 18.28
C VAL A 143 -10.10 0.29 17.22
N SER A 144 -10.17 1.34 16.41
CA SER A 144 -10.99 1.38 15.20
C SER A 144 -10.20 2.05 14.07
N CYS A 145 -10.48 1.64 12.83
CA CYS A 145 -9.87 2.20 11.65
C CYS A 145 -10.92 2.81 10.72
N GLU A 146 -10.57 3.93 10.12
CA GLU A 146 -11.23 4.52 8.96
C GLU A 146 -10.24 4.47 7.79
N PHE A 147 -10.68 3.86 6.69
CA PHE A 147 -9.94 3.78 5.45
C PHE A 147 -10.56 4.72 4.43
N THR A 148 -9.75 5.58 3.82
CA THR A 148 -10.11 6.31 2.60
C THR A 148 -9.32 5.73 1.46
N ILE A 149 -10.02 5.13 0.49
CA ILE A 149 -9.44 4.48 -0.68
C ILE A 149 -9.71 5.35 -1.89
N HIS A 150 -8.65 5.74 -2.58
CA HIS A 150 -8.73 6.44 -3.85
C HIS A 150 -8.15 5.55 -4.95
N PRO A 151 -8.97 5.05 -5.89
CA PRO A 151 -8.48 4.18 -6.95
C PRO A 151 -7.67 4.97 -8.00
N ILE A 152 -6.53 4.41 -8.40
CA ILE A 152 -5.56 5.02 -9.31
C ILE A 152 -5.61 4.32 -10.66
N ALA A 153 -5.44 3.01 -10.70
CA ALA A 153 -5.35 2.23 -11.92
C ALA A 153 -5.80 0.77 -11.70
N LEU A 154 -6.19 0.11 -12.78
CA LEU A 154 -6.65 -1.27 -12.81
C LEU A 154 -6.16 -1.91 -14.12
N GLY A 155 -4.97 -2.50 -14.08
CA GLY A 155 -4.36 -3.25 -15.19
C GLY A 155 -4.95 -4.65 -15.38
N ALA A 156 -5.87 -5.07 -14.53
CA ALA A 156 -6.43 -6.41 -14.62
C ALA A 156 -7.90 -6.42 -15.00
N ILE A 157 -8.28 -7.24 -16.01
CA ILE A 157 -9.68 -7.40 -16.45
C ILE A 157 -10.55 -8.09 -15.39
N LYS A 158 -9.94 -8.96 -14.57
CA LYS A 158 -10.63 -9.74 -13.54
C LYS A 158 -11.15 -8.85 -12.40
N ASN A 159 -12.09 -9.38 -11.63
CA ASN A 159 -12.62 -8.68 -10.45
C ASN A 159 -11.86 -9.11 -9.20
N PHE A 160 -11.64 -8.14 -8.31
CA PHE A 160 -10.97 -8.33 -7.04
C PHE A 160 -11.87 -7.97 -5.88
N LYS A 161 -11.78 -8.78 -4.83
CA LYS A 161 -12.08 -8.32 -3.47
C LYS A 161 -10.84 -7.63 -2.92
N LEU A 162 -11.02 -6.46 -2.32
CA LEU A 162 -9.98 -5.73 -1.58
C LEU A 162 -10.32 -5.76 -0.09
N GLY A 163 -9.33 -6.06 0.74
CA GLY A 163 -9.50 -6.04 2.18
C GLY A 163 -8.21 -5.79 2.94
N VAL A 164 -8.36 -5.77 4.26
CA VAL A 164 -7.24 -5.71 5.21
C VAL A 164 -7.41 -6.76 6.28
N VAL A 165 -6.30 -7.30 6.77
CA VAL A 165 -6.24 -8.22 7.91
C VAL A 165 -5.43 -7.58 9.03
N ASN A 166 -5.91 -7.63 10.26
CA ASN A 166 -5.16 -7.14 11.42
C ASN A 166 -4.27 -8.22 12.05
N GLU A 167 -3.53 -7.87 13.10
CA GLU A 167 -2.64 -8.79 13.83
C GLU A 167 -3.34 -9.98 14.50
N GLN A 168 -4.67 -9.93 14.61
CA GLN A 168 -5.50 -10.99 15.20
C GLN A 168 -6.14 -11.89 14.14
N GLY A 169 -5.84 -11.67 12.86
CA GLY A 169 -6.48 -12.38 11.75
C GLY A 169 -7.91 -11.92 11.48
N THR A 170 -8.35 -10.79 12.04
CA THR A 170 -9.65 -10.20 11.73
C THR A 170 -9.58 -9.50 10.38
N GLU A 171 -10.45 -9.90 9.47
CA GLU A 171 -10.55 -9.33 8.13
C GLU A 171 -11.63 -8.24 8.06
N PHE A 172 -11.33 -7.19 7.30
CA PHE A 172 -12.28 -6.16 6.94
C PHE A 172 -12.28 -6.00 5.42
N ILE A 173 -13.44 -6.28 4.81
CA ILE A 173 -13.61 -6.14 3.36
C ILE A 173 -13.91 -4.68 3.03
N LEU A 174 -13.12 -4.12 2.12
CA LEU A 174 -13.20 -2.73 1.69
C LEU A 174 -13.91 -2.60 0.33
N ALA A 175 -13.79 -3.60 -0.53
CA ALA A 175 -14.62 -3.76 -1.71
C ALA A 175 -14.78 -5.25 -2.01
N GLU A 176 -16.00 -5.70 -2.25
CA GLU A 176 -16.27 -7.07 -2.73
C GLU A 176 -15.95 -7.17 -4.23
N ASN A 177 -16.14 -6.06 -4.96
CA ASN A 177 -15.78 -5.95 -6.37
C ASN A 177 -15.14 -4.58 -6.64
N CYS A 178 -13.81 -4.54 -6.72
CA CYS A 178 -13.07 -3.30 -6.97
C CYS A 178 -13.49 -2.62 -8.28
N ARG A 179 -13.72 -3.37 -9.36
CA ARG A 179 -14.09 -2.80 -10.66
C ARG A 179 -15.42 -2.06 -10.59
N GLU A 180 -16.43 -2.68 -9.99
CA GLU A 180 -17.75 -2.05 -9.82
C GLU A 180 -17.72 -0.91 -8.81
N GLU A 181 -17.12 -1.14 -7.63
CA GLU A 181 -17.24 -0.23 -6.49
C GLU A 181 -16.25 0.93 -6.52
N LEU A 182 -15.06 0.74 -7.11
CA LEU A 182 -14.00 1.75 -7.17
C LEU A 182 -13.89 2.36 -8.58
N PHE A 183 -14.11 1.57 -9.63
CA PHE A 183 -13.94 1.98 -11.03
C PHE A 183 -15.26 2.06 -11.82
N LYS A 184 -16.41 2.07 -11.14
CA LYS A 184 -17.75 2.27 -11.73
C LYS A 184 -18.13 1.26 -12.82
N GLY A 185 -17.63 0.03 -12.73
CA GLY A 185 -17.94 -1.05 -13.67
C GLY A 185 -17.35 -0.85 -15.06
N GLU A 186 -16.39 0.07 -15.20
CA GLU A 186 -15.72 0.33 -16.47
C GLU A 186 -14.99 -0.92 -16.96
N LYS A 187 -14.88 -1.10 -18.28
CA LYS A 187 -14.28 -2.30 -18.90
C LYS A 187 -12.89 -2.01 -19.43
N GLY A 188 -12.10 -3.07 -19.56
CA GLY A 188 -10.72 -2.99 -20.05
C GLY A 188 -9.75 -2.54 -18.96
N PHE A 189 -8.55 -2.21 -19.41
CA PHE A 189 -7.48 -1.64 -18.61
C PHE A 189 -7.80 -0.18 -18.30
N ILE A 190 -7.51 0.25 -17.07
CA ILE A 190 -7.82 1.62 -16.61
C ILE A 190 -6.54 2.26 -16.13
N ASN A 191 -6.15 3.35 -16.79
CA ASN A 191 -4.96 4.14 -16.47
C ASN A 191 -3.63 3.37 -16.55
N THR A 192 -3.57 2.18 -17.14
CA THR A 192 -2.31 1.44 -17.42
C THR A 192 -1.96 1.41 -18.92
N GLU A 193 -2.77 2.05 -19.76
CA GLU A 193 -2.56 2.14 -21.21
C GLU A 193 -1.76 3.40 -21.59
N THR A 194 -0.83 3.25 -22.54
CA THR A 194 -0.12 4.40 -23.12
C THR A 194 -1.05 5.25 -23.98
N ASN A 195 -0.81 6.56 -24.03
CA ASN A 195 -1.52 7.52 -24.90
C ASN A 195 -3.03 7.70 -24.62
N VAL A 196 -3.51 7.23 -23.46
CA VAL A 196 -4.87 7.50 -22.98
C VAL A 196 -4.82 8.55 -21.87
N ALA A 197 -5.71 9.53 -21.92
CA ALA A 197 -5.81 10.51 -20.84
C ALA A 197 -6.26 9.82 -19.53
N PRO A 198 -5.58 10.04 -18.40
CA PRO A 198 -5.91 9.37 -17.16
C PRO A 198 -7.29 9.78 -16.66
N LYS A 199 -8.05 8.80 -16.20
CA LYS A 199 -9.37 8.96 -15.60
C LYS A 199 -9.24 9.08 -14.09
N THR A 200 -10.10 9.89 -13.48
CA THR A 200 -10.15 10.05 -12.03
C THR A 200 -11.48 9.53 -11.49
N TYR A 201 -11.44 8.95 -10.30
CA TYR A 201 -12.58 8.35 -9.65
C TYR A 201 -12.73 8.90 -8.23
N PRO A 202 -13.95 8.91 -7.66
CA PRO A 202 -14.14 9.41 -6.30
C PRO A 202 -13.50 8.47 -5.28
N SER A 203 -13.00 9.05 -4.19
CA SER A 203 -12.55 8.27 -3.03
C SER A 203 -13.74 7.60 -2.33
N LYS A 204 -13.50 6.41 -1.78
CA LYS A 204 -14.44 5.65 -0.95
C LYS A 204 -13.94 5.63 0.49
N MET A 205 -14.79 6.02 1.44
CA MET A 205 -14.47 5.96 2.87
C MET A 205 -15.19 4.79 3.54
N ILE A 206 -14.48 4.04 4.38
CA ILE A 206 -14.97 2.83 5.03
C ILE A 206 -14.49 2.80 6.48
N LYS A 207 -15.41 2.53 7.40
CA LYS A 207 -15.09 2.38 8.83
C LYS A 207 -15.14 0.91 9.20
N THR A 208 -14.11 0.43 9.88
CA THR A 208 -14.13 -0.90 10.47
C THR A 208 -15.02 -0.91 11.71
N LYS A 209 -15.47 -2.10 12.09
CA LYS A 209 -15.90 -2.31 13.47
C LYS A 209 -14.70 -2.13 14.40
N ALA A 210 -14.96 -1.68 15.62
CA ALA A 210 -13.92 -1.58 16.64
C ALA A 210 -13.56 -2.98 17.18
N TRP A 211 -12.30 -3.17 17.56
CA TRP A 211 -11.82 -4.40 18.19
C TRP A 211 -10.91 -4.08 19.37
N LYS A 212 -10.70 -5.06 20.26
CA LYS A 212 -9.75 -4.93 21.36
C LYS A 212 -8.35 -5.19 20.84
N TYR A 213 -7.39 -4.31 21.11
CA TYR A 213 -5.98 -4.57 20.82
C TYR A 213 -5.24 -5.04 22.08
N ASN A 214 -4.17 -5.79 21.89
CA ASN A 214 -3.29 -6.18 22.98
C ASN A 214 -2.15 -5.16 23.12
N PRO A 215 -2.12 -4.34 24.19
CA PRO A 215 -1.07 -3.32 24.36
C PRO A 215 0.34 -3.92 24.46
N ASN A 216 0.47 -5.20 24.82
CA ASN A 216 1.76 -5.88 24.94
C ASN A 216 2.33 -6.35 23.59
N VAL A 217 1.55 -6.35 22.52
CA VAL A 217 1.99 -6.78 21.16
C VAL A 217 2.53 -5.59 20.35
N GLY A 218 2.39 -4.37 20.88
CA GLY A 218 2.86 -3.12 20.28
C GLY A 218 1.83 -2.52 19.31
N ASN A 219 2.29 -2.00 18.17
CA ASN A 219 1.41 -1.39 17.17
C ASN A 219 0.28 -2.32 16.72
N THR A 220 -0.94 -1.81 16.73
CA THR A 220 -1.99 -2.31 15.84
C THR A 220 -1.48 -2.15 14.42
N THR A 221 -1.50 -3.24 13.66
CA THR A 221 -0.95 -3.24 12.31
C THR A 221 -1.84 -4.07 11.40
N ILE A 222 -1.85 -3.71 10.12
CA ILE A 222 -2.66 -4.38 9.12
C ILE A 222 -1.80 -4.78 7.94
N ASN A 223 -2.21 -5.81 7.23
CA ASN A 223 -1.72 -6.11 5.89
C ASN A 223 -2.90 -5.99 4.92
N TRP A 224 -2.65 -5.43 3.74
CA TRP A 224 -3.66 -5.33 2.69
C TRP A 224 -3.68 -6.62 1.88
N PHE A 225 -4.82 -6.96 1.32
CA PHE A 225 -4.93 -8.08 0.39
C PHE A 225 -5.88 -7.78 -0.75
N ILE A 226 -5.59 -8.43 -1.88
CA ILE A 226 -6.59 -8.69 -2.90
C ILE A 226 -6.89 -10.19 -2.95
N GLU A 227 -8.12 -10.52 -3.33
CA GLU A 227 -8.57 -11.89 -3.50
C GLU A 227 -9.39 -12.03 -4.79
N THR A 228 -9.06 -13.08 -5.54
CA THR A 228 -9.82 -13.59 -6.69
C THR A 228 -10.49 -14.92 -6.30
N SER A 229 -11.15 -15.60 -7.25
CA SER A 229 -11.67 -16.95 -7.02
C SER A 229 -10.60 -17.98 -6.66
N ASP A 230 -9.37 -17.77 -7.15
CA ASP A 230 -8.33 -18.78 -7.17
C ASP A 230 -7.13 -18.41 -6.27
N GLU A 231 -6.89 -17.11 -6.07
CA GLU A 231 -5.69 -16.62 -5.42
C GLU A 231 -5.97 -15.47 -4.46
N ARG A 232 -5.20 -15.42 -3.38
CA ARG A 232 -5.13 -14.28 -2.46
C ARG A 232 -3.68 -13.82 -2.33
N MET A 233 -3.47 -12.52 -2.46
CA MET A 233 -2.17 -11.86 -2.47
C MET A 233 -2.15 -10.68 -1.52
N TYR A 234 -1.04 -10.47 -0.83
CA TYR A 234 -0.91 -9.47 0.22
C TYR A 234 0.17 -8.42 -0.08
N ILE A 235 -0.06 -7.24 0.49
CA ILE A 235 0.97 -6.23 0.73
C ILE A 235 1.27 -6.21 2.24
N ALA A 236 2.55 -6.36 2.57
CA ALA A 236 3.01 -6.25 3.94
C ALA A 236 3.24 -4.78 4.34
N GLU A 237 2.36 -4.19 5.16
CA GLU A 237 2.73 -2.96 5.92
C GLU A 237 3.43 -3.30 7.24
N THR A 238 3.40 -4.57 7.64
CA THR A 238 3.94 -5.07 8.90
C THR A 238 4.36 -6.52 8.76
N ASN A 239 5.33 -6.94 9.56
CA ASN A 239 5.63 -8.35 9.79
C ASN A 239 4.80 -8.96 10.93
N LYS A 240 4.10 -8.14 11.73
CA LYS A 240 3.35 -8.59 12.93
C LYS A 240 1.98 -9.17 12.63
N ALA A 241 1.35 -8.78 11.52
CA ALA A 241 0.09 -9.34 11.04
C ALA A 241 0.28 -10.47 10.02
N VAL A 242 1.49 -11.04 9.95
CA VAL A 242 1.82 -12.14 9.05
C VAL A 242 1.51 -13.44 9.74
N ASN A 243 0.61 -14.23 9.16
CA ASN A 243 0.45 -15.62 9.55
C ASN A 243 1.58 -16.45 8.90
N PRO A 244 2.45 -17.12 9.68
CA PRO A 244 3.54 -17.92 9.13
C PRO A 244 3.10 -19.04 8.18
N SER A 245 1.84 -19.52 8.29
CA SER A 245 1.30 -20.51 7.35
C SER A 245 1.02 -19.95 5.96
N ASN A 246 1.02 -18.62 5.79
CA ASN A 246 0.56 -17.93 4.59
C ASN A 246 1.67 -17.06 3.96
N LEU A 247 2.96 -17.31 4.29
CA LEU A 247 4.08 -16.52 3.77
C LEU A 247 4.14 -16.49 2.23
N GLU A 248 3.72 -17.58 1.60
CA GLU A 248 3.56 -17.71 0.14
C GLU A 248 2.48 -16.80 -0.46
N GLN A 249 1.67 -16.12 0.34
CA GLN A 249 0.68 -15.15 -0.12
C GLN A 249 1.26 -13.72 -0.17
N PHE A 250 2.48 -13.51 0.33
CA PHE A 250 3.16 -12.21 0.31
C PHE A 250 4.15 -12.08 -0.85
N GLY A 251 4.56 -13.18 -1.47
CA GLY A 251 5.41 -13.18 -2.65
C GLY A 251 5.86 -14.56 -3.07
N ASN A 252 6.54 -14.60 -4.21
CA ASN A 252 6.92 -15.84 -4.87
C ASN A 252 8.20 -16.48 -4.30
N GLU A 253 8.55 -17.66 -4.81
CA GLU A 253 9.73 -18.43 -4.39
C GLU A 253 11.08 -17.75 -4.69
N LYS A 254 11.07 -16.67 -5.48
CA LYS A 254 12.23 -15.84 -5.82
C LYS A 254 12.32 -14.57 -4.97
N GLY A 255 11.35 -14.37 -4.07
CA GLY A 255 11.37 -13.29 -3.09
C GLY A 255 10.77 -12.00 -3.62
N ARG A 256 10.15 -12.03 -4.80
CA ARG A 256 9.37 -10.90 -5.32
C ARG A 256 8.08 -10.80 -4.52
N PRO A 257 7.74 -9.63 -3.95
CA PRO A 257 6.47 -9.47 -3.27
C PRO A 257 5.31 -9.51 -4.27
N TYR A 258 4.11 -9.87 -3.86
CA TYR A 258 2.90 -9.71 -4.68
C TYR A 258 2.26 -8.33 -4.57
N GLY A 259 2.84 -7.46 -3.75
CA GLY A 259 2.54 -6.05 -3.86
C GLY A 259 3.50 -5.18 -3.07
N ILE A 260 3.47 -3.90 -3.39
CA ILE A 260 4.42 -2.89 -2.93
C ILE A 260 3.63 -1.76 -2.29
N ALA A 261 4.07 -1.32 -1.11
CA ALA A 261 3.53 -0.14 -0.45
C ALA A 261 4.57 0.99 -0.47
N PHE A 262 4.17 2.15 -1.00
CA PHE A 262 4.93 3.39 -0.95
C PHE A 262 4.29 4.35 0.05
N PRO A 263 4.92 4.60 1.21
CA PRO A 263 4.43 5.60 2.14
C PRO A 263 4.41 6.99 1.49
N THR A 264 3.27 7.66 1.60
CA THR A 264 3.05 9.04 1.13
C THR A 264 2.98 10.03 2.29
N THR A 265 2.95 9.56 3.53
CA THR A 265 2.87 10.44 4.70
C THR A 265 4.18 11.17 4.93
N GLY A 266 4.09 12.49 5.09
CA GLY A 266 5.19 13.42 5.34
C GLY A 266 6.20 13.54 4.20
N VAL A 267 5.94 12.87 3.09
CA VAL A 267 6.68 13.01 1.84
C VAL A 267 5.67 13.30 0.76
N ASN A 268 5.73 14.48 0.17
CA ASN A 268 5.02 14.72 -1.07
C ASN A 268 5.76 13.95 -2.18
N ILE A 269 5.55 12.63 -2.27
CA ILE A 269 6.15 11.81 -3.33
C ILE A 269 5.72 12.31 -4.71
N PHE A 270 4.55 12.97 -4.80
CA PHE A 270 4.05 13.63 -6.00
C PHE A 270 4.87 14.87 -6.40
N LYS A 271 5.58 15.52 -5.45
CA LYS A 271 6.52 16.63 -5.72
C LYS A 271 7.77 16.15 -6.47
N PHE A 272 8.09 14.86 -6.40
CA PHE A 272 9.17 14.22 -7.15
C PHE A 272 8.66 13.45 -8.38
N GLY A 273 7.38 13.62 -8.74
CA GLY A 273 6.76 12.99 -9.90
C GLY A 273 6.19 11.58 -9.68
N GLY A 274 6.25 11.01 -8.47
CA GLY A 274 5.84 9.62 -8.18
C GLY A 274 4.82 9.47 -7.04
N PRO A 275 4.38 8.25 -6.71
CA PRO A 275 4.99 6.98 -7.10
C PRO A 275 4.67 6.67 -8.56
N PHE A 276 5.70 6.24 -9.27
CA PHE A 276 5.59 5.83 -10.65
C PHE A 276 5.09 4.40 -10.69
N TYR A 277 4.15 4.11 -11.58
CA TYR A 277 3.70 2.76 -11.85
C TYR A 277 3.84 2.47 -13.34
N ALA A 278 4.04 1.20 -13.63
CA ALA A 278 4.26 0.71 -14.97
C ALA A 278 2.96 0.68 -15.77
N THR A 279 3.08 0.88 -17.07
CA THR A 279 2.03 0.47 -18.02
C THR A 279 1.92 -1.05 -18.11
N GLU A 280 0.81 -1.53 -18.65
CA GLU A 280 0.54 -2.97 -18.84
C GLU A 280 1.74 -3.70 -19.46
N CYS A 281 2.06 -4.90 -18.95
CA CYS A 281 3.15 -5.77 -19.42
C CYS A 281 4.56 -5.16 -19.27
N THR A 282 4.72 -4.10 -18.47
CA THR A 282 6.03 -3.44 -18.26
C THR A 282 6.56 -3.78 -16.87
N PRO A 283 7.53 -4.70 -16.73
CA PRO A 283 8.04 -5.08 -15.43
C PRO A 283 8.55 -3.88 -14.62
N ILE A 284 8.22 -3.83 -13.34
CA ILE A 284 8.48 -2.71 -12.42
C ILE A 284 9.97 -2.34 -12.32
N GLN A 285 10.87 -3.26 -12.63
CA GLN A 285 12.32 -3.07 -12.65
C GLN A 285 12.77 -2.16 -13.79
N GLN A 286 11.98 -2.05 -14.86
CA GLN A 286 12.23 -1.08 -15.92
C GLN A 286 11.93 0.35 -15.45
N ILE A 287 11.05 0.50 -14.45
CA ILE A 287 10.71 1.77 -13.81
C ILE A 287 11.70 2.08 -12.67
N TYR A 288 11.88 1.13 -11.75
CA TYR A 288 12.74 1.27 -10.57
C TYR A 288 14.04 0.48 -10.73
N ASN A 289 15.11 1.20 -11.09
CA ASN A 289 16.42 0.62 -11.43
C ASN A 289 17.07 -0.18 -10.28
N ASN A 290 16.63 0.01 -9.03
CA ASN A 290 17.13 -0.75 -7.88
C ASN A 290 16.13 -1.77 -7.32
N PHE A 291 15.06 -2.11 -8.05
CA PHE A 291 14.04 -3.05 -7.57
C PHE A 291 14.65 -4.38 -7.09
N GLU A 292 15.53 -4.97 -7.91
CA GLU A 292 16.21 -6.24 -7.58
C GLU A 292 17.15 -6.12 -6.37
N GLY A 293 17.87 -5.01 -6.27
CA GLY A 293 18.72 -4.74 -5.11
C GLY A 293 17.88 -4.59 -3.85
N TRP A 294 16.78 -3.84 -3.93
CA TRP A 294 15.87 -3.60 -2.82
C TRP A 294 15.27 -4.89 -2.26
N ILE A 295 14.76 -5.81 -3.09
CA ILE A 295 14.24 -7.10 -2.59
C ILE A 295 15.33 -7.94 -1.92
N GLN A 296 16.60 -7.73 -2.29
CA GLN A 296 17.78 -8.37 -1.69
C GLN A 296 18.33 -7.63 -0.46
N GLY A 297 17.82 -6.45 -0.13
CA GLY A 297 18.27 -5.60 0.98
C GLY A 297 19.41 -4.63 0.62
N GLU A 298 19.71 -4.50 -0.68
CA GLU A 298 20.72 -3.58 -1.22
C GLU A 298 20.12 -2.19 -1.48
N GLY A 299 19.92 -1.42 -0.41
CA GLY A 299 19.43 -0.04 -0.50
C GLY A 299 17.91 0.06 -0.68
N ASN A 300 17.42 1.27 -0.98
CA ASN A 300 16.00 1.52 -1.24
C ASN A 300 15.68 1.31 -2.74
N ILE A 301 14.41 1.05 -3.04
CA ILE A 301 13.90 0.77 -4.40
C ILE A 301 14.23 1.88 -5.43
N ASN A 302 14.38 3.13 -4.98
CA ASN A 302 14.65 4.31 -5.81
C ASN A 302 16.13 4.76 -5.79
N ASP A 303 17.04 4.08 -5.08
CA ASP A 303 18.43 4.54 -4.90
C ASP A 303 19.22 4.67 -6.22
N LYS A 304 18.85 3.92 -7.26
CA LYS A 304 19.46 3.99 -8.61
C LYS A 304 18.65 4.84 -9.59
N GLY A 305 17.73 5.66 -9.07
CA GLY A 305 16.83 6.49 -9.85
C GLY A 305 15.63 5.75 -10.43
N VAL A 306 14.72 6.53 -10.99
CA VAL A 306 13.57 6.06 -11.78
C VAL A 306 13.87 6.35 -13.24
N ASN A 307 13.63 5.38 -14.12
CA ASN A 307 13.81 5.57 -15.56
C ASN A 307 12.65 6.42 -16.12
N ASN A 308 12.82 7.75 -16.15
CA ASN A 308 11.77 8.72 -16.48
C ASN A 308 11.72 9.13 -17.97
N THR A 309 12.47 8.45 -18.84
CA THR A 309 12.58 8.79 -20.26
C THR A 309 11.63 8.01 -21.18
N ASP A 310 10.79 7.13 -20.62
CA ASP A 310 9.91 6.24 -21.38
C ASP A 310 8.44 6.74 -21.33
N PRO A 311 7.68 6.76 -22.46
CA PRO A 311 6.22 7.01 -22.49
C PRO A 311 5.36 6.04 -21.66
N GLN A 312 5.98 5.16 -20.87
CA GLN A 312 5.41 4.06 -20.08
C GLN A 312 5.19 4.40 -18.60
N ILE A 313 5.20 5.70 -18.26
CA ILE A 313 4.85 6.20 -16.93
C ILE A 313 3.51 6.92 -17.02
N CYS A 314 2.50 6.41 -16.31
CA CYS A 314 1.22 7.10 -16.20
C CYS A 314 1.32 8.24 -15.16
N TYR A 315 1.65 9.43 -15.66
CA TYR A 315 1.63 10.68 -14.91
C TYR A 315 0.20 11.20 -14.73
N ASN A 316 -0.31 11.16 -13.49
CA ASN A 316 -0.99 12.29 -12.83
C ASN A 316 -1.75 11.77 -11.62
N PHE A 317 -1.17 11.96 -10.44
CA PHE A 317 -1.98 12.10 -9.24
C PHE A 317 -1.76 13.51 -8.70
N SER A 318 -2.73 14.39 -8.93
CA SER A 318 -2.87 15.56 -8.09
C SER A 318 -3.20 15.06 -6.69
N ASN A 319 -2.37 15.46 -5.73
CA ASN A 319 -2.50 15.10 -4.32
C ASN A 319 -3.98 15.07 -3.86
N PRO A 320 -4.51 13.95 -3.33
CA PRO A 320 -5.91 13.88 -2.88
C PRO A 320 -6.16 14.61 -1.55
N HIS A 321 -5.14 15.30 -1.00
CA HIS A 321 -5.24 16.17 0.17
C HIS A 321 -6.02 17.46 -0.12
#